data_AF-A0A9N9JMF7-F1
#
_entry.id   AF-A0A9N9JMF7-F1
#
_cell.length_a   1.000
_cell.length_b   1.000
_cell.length_c   1.000
_cell.angle_alpha   90.00
_cell.angle_beta   90.00
_cell.angle_gamma   90.00
#
_symmetry.space_group_name_H-M   'P 1'
#
loop_
_entity.id
_entity.type
_entity.pdbx_description
1 polymer ?
#
loop_
_entity_poly.entity_id
_entity_poly.type
_entity_poly.pdbx_seq_one_letter_code
_entity_poly.pdbx_strand_id
1 'polypeptide(L)'
;FGASLKTQIQSSKSASKVACQYFKIKKIYKNNSRISSSLLFGLTLTSVENIRRTLTLNYNYQIYPFEKLSVSTQHCKLLKVAQQVLNTVEKEKKNFHSNDYINIKQIRLEIGEEQFDINFGKFDKKSEEERKKAIVKSLNCGQITREAYRLLARIEYNIPREGAISEIRQKINLEMKKNFTITCKYIIANYI
;
A
#
# COMPACT_ATOMS: atom_id res chain seq x y z
N PHE A 1 -11.39 12.60 -41.60
CA PHE A 1 -11.70 12.64 -40.15
C PHE A 1 -10.81 13.66 -39.47
N GLY A 2 -11.25 14.91 -39.44
CA GLY A 2 -10.42 16.02 -39.01
C GLY A 2 -11.28 17.27 -38.95
N ALA A 3 -11.82 17.54 -37.77
CA ALA A 3 -12.44 18.81 -37.43
C ALA A 3 -12.40 18.99 -35.90
N SER A 4 -11.44 19.77 -35.43
CA SER A 4 -11.37 20.39 -34.10
C SER A 4 -11.28 19.48 -32.85
N LEU A 5 -10.13 18.83 -32.64
CA LEU A 5 -9.70 18.46 -31.28
C LEU A 5 -9.08 19.69 -30.59
N LYS A 6 -9.88 20.75 -30.38
CA LYS A 6 -9.39 22.05 -29.84
C LYS A 6 -9.12 22.06 -28.34
N THR A 7 -9.36 20.96 -27.62
CA THR A 7 -9.22 20.91 -26.15
C THR A 7 -8.11 19.96 -25.75
N GLN A 8 -6.92 20.52 -25.49
CA GLN A 8 -5.80 19.82 -24.88
C GLN A 8 -5.92 19.93 -23.36
N ILE A 9 -5.85 18.79 -22.66
CA ILE A 9 -5.94 18.73 -21.21
C ILE A 9 -4.69 18.05 -20.68
N GLN A 10 -4.01 18.72 -19.76
CA GLN A 10 -2.74 18.27 -19.21
C GLN A 10 -2.72 18.42 -17.70
N SER A 11 -1.97 17.55 -17.04
CA SER A 11 -1.74 17.59 -15.60
C SER A 11 -0.37 17.03 -15.31
N SER A 12 0.42 17.78 -14.56
CA SER A 12 1.71 17.33 -14.03
C SER A 12 1.59 16.33 -12.88
N LYS A 13 0.36 16.08 -12.37
CA LYS A 13 0.14 15.25 -11.18
C LYS A 13 -0.07 13.77 -11.48
N SER A 14 -0.93 13.45 -12.45
CA SER A 14 -1.22 12.07 -12.86
C SER A 14 -2.18 12.02 -14.05
N ALA A 15 -2.14 10.90 -14.77
CA ALA A 15 -3.12 10.56 -15.81
C ALA A 15 -4.56 10.58 -15.28
N SER A 16 -4.80 10.13 -14.05
CA SER A 16 -6.14 10.18 -13.42
C SER A 16 -6.67 11.58 -13.22
N LYS A 17 -5.79 12.55 -12.97
CA LYS A 17 -6.21 13.95 -12.89
C LYS A 17 -6.63 14.50 -14.26
N VAL A 18 -5.88 14.16 -15.31
CA VAL A 18 -6.22 14.53 -16.71
C VAL A 18 -7.57 13.94 -17.10
N ALA A 19 -7.78 12.65 -16.81
CA ALA A 19 -9.04 11.97 -17.08
C ALA A 19 -10.23 12.68 -16.41
N CYS A 20 -10.14 12.94 -15.11
CA CYS A 20 -11.20 13.64 -14.39
C CYS A 20 -11.47 15.06 -14.94
N GLN A 21 -10.44 15.78 -15.40
CA GLN A 21 -10.59 17.12 -16.00
C GLN A 21 -11.27 17.06 -17.38
N TYR A 22 -10.92 16.07 -18.20
CA TYR A 22 -11.54 15.84 -19.51
C TYR A 22 -13.05 15.64 -19.41
N PHE A 23 -13.49 14.78 -18.51
CA PHE A 23 -14.92 14.53 -18.32
C PHE A 23 -15.69 15.74 -17.77
N LYS A 24 -15.05 16.57 -16.92
CA LYS A 24 -15.64 17.84 -16.46
C LYS A 24 -15.87 18.81 -17.61
N ILE A 25 -14.87 18.99 -18.48
CA ILE A 25 -14.96 19.89 -19.63
C ILE A 25 -16.02 19.42 -20.64
N LYS A 26 -16.09 18.11 -20.88
CA LYS A 26 -17.09 17.51 -21.79
C LYS A 26 -18.49 17.36 -21.18
N LYS A 27 -18.70 17.75 -19.91
CA LYS A 27 -19.99 17.66 -19.17
C LYS A 27 -20.65 16.27 -19.24
N ILE A 28 -19.85 15.21 -19.30
CA ILE A 28 -20.36 13.83 -19.49
C ILE A 28 -20.97 13.24 -18.20
N TYR A 29 -20.84 13.90 -17.02
CA TYR A 29 -21.43 13.45 -15.76
C TYR A 29 -22.20 14.52 -15.00
N LYS A 30 -23.33 14.09 -14.40
CA LYS A 30 -24.05 14.81 -13.34
C LYS A 30 -23.60 14.43 -11.92
N ASN A 31 -22.80 13.36 -11.73
CA ASN A 31 -22.43 12.81 -10.40
C ASN A 31 -20.90 12.69 -10.19
N ASN A 32 -20.47 12.67 -8.91
CA ASN A 32 -19.07 12.68 -8.42
C ASN A 32 -18.25 11.38 -8.66
N SER A 33 -18.60 10.54 -9.65
CA SER A 33 -17.89 9.27 -9.88
C SER A 33 -16.46 9.50 -10.42
N ARG A 34 -15.49 8.75 -9.88
CA ARG A 34 -14.09 8.76 -10.34
C ARG A 34 -13.93 7.69 -11.42
N ILE A 35 -13.53 8.08 -12.63
CA ILE A 35 -13.30 7.17 -13.74
C ILE A 35 -11.87 6.62 -13.70
N SER A 36 -11.72 5.36 -14.08
CA SER A 36 -10.42 4.73 -14.30
C SER A 36 -9.70 5.40 -15.47
N SER A 37 -8.56 6.03 -15.19
CA SER A 37 -7.73 6.64 -16.22
C SER A 37 -7.14 5.64 -17.18
N SER A 38 -6.77 4.46 -16.69
CA SER A 38 -6.26 3.38 -17.54
C SER A 38 -7.31 2.93 -18.56
N LEU A 39 -8.60 2.97 -18.20
CA LEU A 39 -9.69 2.71 -19.14
C LEU A 39 -9.86 3.85 -20.15
N LEU A 40 -9.87 5.11 -19.70
CA LEU A 40 -10.01 6.28 -20.60
C LEU A 40 -8.90 6.32 -21.65
N PHE A 41 -7.65 6.08 -21.23
CA PHE A 41 -6.50 6.10 -22.13
C PHE A 41 -6.30 4.79 -22.90
N GLY A 42 -7.26 3.85 -22.82
CA GLY A 42 -7.17 2.56 -23.51
C GLY A 42 -6.01 1.68 -23.05
N LEU A 43 -5.40 1.96 -21.90
CA LEU A 43 -4.28 1.20 -21.36
C LEU A 43 -4.67 -0.20 -20.90
N THR A 44 -5.97 -0.48 -20.77
CA THR A 44 -6.54 -1.80 -20.46
C THR A 44 -7.09 -2.52 -21.69
N LEU A 45 -6.92 -1.99 -22.90
CA LEU A 45 -7.36 -2.67 -24.12
C LEU A 45 -6.55 -3.94 -24.35
N THR A 46 -7.22 -5.00 -24.80
CA THR A 46 -6.60 -6.31 -25.09
C THR A 46 -5.46 -6.19 -26.10
N SER A 47 -5.55 -5.29 -27.07
CA SER A 47 -4.47 -5.01 -28.04
C SER A 47 -3.21 -4.46 -27.36
N VAL A 48 -3.37 -3.50 -26.44
CA VAL A 48 -2.27 -2.94 -25.64
C VAL A 48 -1.70 -3.99 -24.69
N GLU A 49 -2.57 -4.81 -24.09
CA GLU A 49 -2.15 -5.90 -23.20
C GLU A 49 -1.37 -6.98 -23.95
N ASN A 50 -1.80 -7.36 -25.16
CA ASN A 50 -1.11 -8.32 -26.02
C ASN A 50 0.26 -7.80 -26.45
N ILE A 51 0.38 -6.51 -26.82
CA ILE A 51 1.67 -5.89 -27.10
C ILE A 51 2.56 -5.85 -25.85
N ARG A 52 2.01 -5.54 -24.67
CA ARG A 52 2.80 -5.61 -23.42
C ARG A 52 3.29 -7.03 -23.14
N ARG A 53 2.46 -8.06 -23.39
CA ARG A 53 2.84 -9.46 -23.25
C ARG A 53 3.97 -9.86 -24.20
N THR A 54 3.95 -9.38 -25.44
CA THR A 54 5.04 -9.63 -26.40
C THR A 54 6.31 -8.85 -26.05
N LEU A 55 6.19 -7.64 -25.50
CA LEU A 55 7.32 -6.84 -25.00
C LEU A 55 7.96 -7.41 -23.73
N THR A 56 7.18 -8.03 -22.83
CA THR A 56 7.71 -8.68 -21.62
C THR A 56 8.64 -9.85 -21.91
N LEU A 57 8.59 -10.44 -23.10
CA LEU A 57 9.52 -11.50 -23.51
C LEU A 57 10.88 -10.94 -23.99
N ASN A 58 10.97 -9.65 -24.32
CA ASN A 58 12.11 -9.07 -25.05
C ASN A 58 12.93 -8.03 -24.25
N TYR A 59 12.39 -7.52 -23.13
CA TYR A 59 13.19 -6.80 -22.16
C TYR A 59 13.84 -7.82 -21.23
N ASN A 60 15.11 -8.14 -21.46
CA ASN A 60 16.04 -8.82 -20.55
C ASN A 60 15.52 -8.99 -19.11
N TYR A 61 14.66 -9.99 -18.87
CA TYR A 61 14.32 -10.44 -17.52
C TYR A 61 15.53 -11.25 -17.05
N GLN A 62 16.64 -10.56 -16.78
CA GLN A 62 17.71 -11.16 -16.01
C GLN A 62 17.11 -11.48 -14.65
N ILE A 63 16.86 -12.77 -14.43
CA ILE A 63 16.52 -13.28 -13.12
C ILE A 63 17.76 -13.04 -12.27
N TYR A 64 17.73 -11.96 -11.49
CA TYR A 64 18.82 -11.66 -10.57
C TYR A 64 18.86 -12.72 -9.46
N PRO A 65 20.09 -13.12 -9.04
CA PRO A 65 20.28 -13.88 -7.82
C PRO A 65 19.56 -13.23 -6.65
N PHE A 66 19.02 -14.04 -5.73
CA PHE A 66 18.19 -13.56 -4.63
C PHE A 66 18.91 -12.49 -3.78
N GLU A 67 20.20 -12.71 -3.50
CA GLU A 67 21.08 -11.79 -2.76
C GLU A 67 21.24 -10.41 -3.41
N LYS A 68 21.14 -10.34 -4.75
CA LYS A 68 21.26 -9.07 -5.50
C LYS A 68 19.95 -8.28 -5.55
N LEU A 69 18.86 -8.83 -5.03
CA LEU A 69 17.58 -8.16 -4.99
C LEU A 69 17.52 -7.18 -3.81
N SER A 70 16.70 -6.13 -3.93
CA SER A 70 16.37 -5.32 -2.76
C SER A 70 15.66 -6.17 -1.70
N VAL A 71 15.86 -5.84 -0.42
CA VAL A 71 15.20 -6.51 0.72
C VAL A 71 13.68 -6.59 0.53
N SER A 72 13.06 -5.50 0.04
CA SER A 72 11.63 -5.48 -0.25
C SER A 72 11.21 -6.52 -1.31
N THR A 73 12.04 -6.71 -2.32
CA THR A 73 11.78 -7.66 -3.42
C THR A 73 12.02 -9.09 -2.96
N GLN A 74 13.08 -9.34 -2.18
CA GLN A 74 13.33 -10.61 -1.51
C GLN A 74 12.12 -11.03 -0.68
N HIS A 75 11.66 -10.13 0.20
CA HIS A 75 10.48 -10.34 1.04
C HIS A 75 9.22 -10.64 0.20
N CYS A 76 8.96 -9.86 -0.86
CA CYS A 76 7.84 -10.12 -1.76
C CYS A 76 7.93 -11.49 -2.45
N LYS A 77 9.13 -11.96 -2.82
CA LYS A 77 9.31 -13.30 -3.41
C LYS A 77 9.02 -14.39 -2.38
N LEU A 78 9.56 -14.27 -1.16
CA LEU A 78 9.30 -15.19 -0.05
C LEU A 78 7.80 -15.29 0.26
N LEU A 79 7.09 -14.16 0.35
CA LEU A 79 5.65 -14.14 0.56
C LEU A 79 4.85 -14.82 -0.57
N LYS A 80 5.29 -14.69 -1.82
CA LYS A 80 4.65 -15.37 -2.96
C LYS A 80 4.76 -16.89 -2.83
N VAL A 81 5.93 -17.39 -2.46
CA VAL A 81 6.16 -18.83 -2.22
C VAL A 81 5.26 -19.30 -1.08
N ALA A 82 5.26 -18.58 0.05
CA ALA A 82 4.42 -18.88 1.19
C ALA A 82 2.92 -18.93 0.84
N GLN A 83 2.44 -17.96 0.05
CA GLN A 83 1.06 -17.94 -0.41
C GLN A 83 0.72 -19.13 -1.31
N GLN A 84 1.64 -19.53 -2.19
CA GLN A 84 1.45 -20.70 -3.04
C GLN A 84 1.34 -21.98 -2.21
N VAL A 85 2.23 -22.18 -1.23
CA VAL A 85 2.17 -23.33 -0.32
C VAL A 85 0.86 -23.35 0.46
N LEU A 86 0.43 -22.19 0.98
CA LEU A 86 -0.86 -22.07 1.68
C LEU A 86 -2.03 -22.49 0.78
N ASN A 87 -2.08 -21.95 -0.44
CA ASN A 87 -3.13 -22.28 -1.41
C ASN A 87 -3.15 -23.78 -1.75
N THR A 88 -1.97 -24.41 -1.85
CA THR A 88 -1.87 -25.85 -2.09
C THR A 88 -2.43 -26.64 -0.90
N VAL A 89 -2.00 -26.33 0.32
CA VAL A 89 -2.53 -27.03 1.50
C VAL A 89 -4.03 -26.82 1.65
N GLU A 90 -4.56 -25.63 1.39
CA GLU A 90 -6.01 -25.39 1.41
C GLU A 90 -6.79 -26.22 0.38
N LYS A 91 -6.19 -26.50 -0.79
CA LYS A 91 -6.80 -27.41 -1.76
C LYS A 91 -6.77 -28.86 -1.27
N GLU A 92 -5.64 -29.28 -0.72
CA GLU A 92 -5.45 -30.64 -0.19
C GLU A 92 -6.28 -30.94 1.06
N LYS A 93 -6.71 -29.92 1.82
CA LYS A 93 -7.64 -30.09 2.96
C LYS A 93 -8.89 -30.89 2.61
N LYS A 94 -9.34 -30.86 1.34
CA LYS A 94 -10.50 -31.63 0.86
C LYS A 94 -10.30 -33.15 0.95
N ASN A 95 -9.06 -33.61 1.00
CA ASN A 95 -8.71 -35.03 1.06
C ASN A 95 -8.71 -35.59 2.48
N PHE A 96 -8.99 -34.74 3.49
CA PHE A 96 -9.01 -35.13 4.89
C PHE A 96 -10.45 -35.21 5.43
N HIS A 97 -10.62 -35.89 6.56
CA HIS A 97 -11.93 -36.02 7.18
C HIS A 97 -12.39 -34.66 7.73
N SER A 98 -13.71 -34.42 7.77
CA SER A 98 -14.29 -33.14 8.22
C SER A 98 -13.95 -32.77 9.67
N ASN A 99 -13.57 -33.76 10.48
CA ASN A 99 -13.14 -33.58 11.87
C ASN A 99 -11.64 -33.28 12.01
N ASP A 100 -10.86 -33.40 10.94
CA ASP A 100 -9.42 -33.17 10.98
C ASP A 100 -9.12 -31.66 10.94
N TYR A 101 -8.46 -31.16 11.99
CA TYR A 101 -8.06 -29.77 12.07
C TYR A 101 -6.66 -29.56 11.46
N ILE A 102 -6.63 -29.11 10.21
CA ILE A 102 -5.38 -28.93 9.47
C ILE A 102 -5.09 -27.44 9.32
N ASN A 103 -3.94 -26.99 9.80
CA ASN A 103 -3.44 -25.64 9.60
C ASN A 103 -1.92 -25.63 9.49
N ILE A 104 -1.41 -24.86 8.53
CA ILE A 104 0.02 -24.54 8.46
C ILE A 104 0.33 -23.54 9.56
N LYS A 105 1.38 -23.79 10.34
CA LYS A 105 1.87 -22.86 11.38
C LYS A 105 3.07 -22.04 10.91
N GLN A 106 3.96 -22.63 10.10
CA GLN A 106 5.19 -22.01 9.67
C GLN A 106 5.69 -22.68 8.39
N ILE A 107 6.37 -21.90 7.54
CA ILE A 107 7.21 -22.39 6.45
C ILE A 107 8.64 -21.93 6.74
N ARG A 108 9.61 -22.83 6.56
CA ARG A 108 11.02 -22.51 6.64
C ARG A 108 11.66 -22.73 5.27
N LEU A 109 12.35 -21.72 4.77
CA LEU A 109 13.01 -21.73 3.47
C LEU A 109 14.49 -21.43 3.69
N GLU A 110 15.35 -22.14 2.97
CA GLU A 110 16.78 -21.87 2.93
C GLU A 110 17.12 -21.40 1.52
N ILE A 111 17.80 -20.26 1.42
CA ILE A 111 18.26 -19.70 0.14
C ILE A 111 19.72 -19.31 0.32
N GLY A 112 20.62 -20.08 -0.28
CA GLY A 112 22.05 -19.94 0.01
C GLY A 112 22.33 -20.40 1.44
N GLU A 113 22.99 -19.56 2.24
CA GLU A 113 23.29 -19.81 3.65
C GLU A 113 22.27 -19.16 4.61
N GLU A 114 21.28 -18.43 4.08
CA GLU A 114 20.27 -17.73 4.88
C GLU A 114 18.99 -18.55 5.05
N GLN A 115 18.52 -18.64 6.29
CA GLN A 115 17.25 -19.27 6.64
C GLN A 115 16.15 -18.22 6.87
N PHE A 116 14.99 -18.46 6.26
CA PHE A 116 13.81 -17.60 6.33
C PHE A 116 12.61 -18.35 6.92
N ASP A 117 12.10 -17.81 8.01
CA ASP A 117 10.97 -18.36 8.73
C ASP A 117 9.72 -17.51 8.50
N ILE A 118 8.69 -18.11 7.87
CA ILE A 118 7.41 -17.47 7.55
C ILE A 118 6.33 -18.11 8.39
N ASN A 119 5.87 -17.39 9.42
CA ASN A 119 4.84 -17.87 10.33
C ASN A 119 3.43 -17.58 9.79
N PHE A 120 2.55 -18.57 9.89
CA PHE A 120 1.15 -18.52 9.51
C PHE A 120 0.27 -18.50 10.76
N GLY A 121 -0.68 -17.58 10.79
CA GLY A 121 -1.61 -17.45 11.91
C GLY A 121 -2.26 -16.07 11.94
N LYS A 122 -3.23 -15.91 12.85
CA LYS A 122 -3.74 -14.58 13.18
C LYS A 122 -2.64 -13.82 13.91
N PHE A 123 -2.09 -12.78 13.27
CA PHE A 123 -1.52 -11.68 14.03
C PHE A 123 -2.61 -11.22 14.99
N ASP A 124 -2.29 -11.15 16.28
CA ASP A 124 -3.23 -10.62 17.25
C ASP A 124 -3.47 -9.15 16.86
N LYS A 125 -4.66 -8.87 16.31
CA LYS A 125 -5.04 -7.53 15.85
C LYS A 125 -4.90 -6.51 16.98
N LYS A 126 -5.11 -6.95 18.23
CA LYS A 126 -4.91 -6.14 19.43
C LYS A 126 -3.43 -5.78 19.58
N SER A 127 -2.53 -6.76 19.48
CA SER A 127 -1.08 -6.55 19.51
C SER A 127 -0.59 -5.62 18.38
N GLU A 128 -1.18 -5.68 17.18
CA GLU A 128 -0.80 -4.82 16.06
C GLU A 128 -1.25 -3.37 16.28
N GLU A 129 -2.46 -3.16 16.78
CA GLU A 129 -2.96 -1.83 17.14
C GLU A 129 -2.14 -1.22 18.29
N GLU A 130 -1.81 -2.00 19.31
CA GLU A 130 -0.93 -1.58 20.41
C GLU A 130 0.47 -1.23 19.91
N ARG A 131 1.06 -2.05 19.01
CA ARG A 131 2.34 -1.75 18.36
C ARG A 131 2.29 -0.44 17.58
N LYS A 132 1.26 -0.23 16.76
CA LYS A 132 1.10 1.02 16.00
C LYS A 132 0.92 2.22 16.93
N LYS A 133 0.16 2.08 18.02
CA LYS A 133 0.01 3.12 19.05
C LYS A 133 1.35 3.45 19.72
N ALA A 134 2.13 2.44 20.11
CA ALA A 134 3.45 2.61 20.68
C ALA A 134 4.38 3.38 19.73
N ILE A 135 4.41 3.01 18.45
CA ILE A 135 5.19 3.72 17.43
C ILE A 135 4.76 5.18 17.33
N VAL A 136 3.45 5.46 17.20
CA VAL A 136 2.96 6.85 17.11
C VAL A 136 3.33 7.65 18.35
N LYS A 137 3.25 7.05 19.54
CA LYS A 137 3.65 7.67 20.80
C LYS A 137 5.15 7.98 20.81
N SER A 138 6.00 7.02 20.43
CA SER A 138 7.45 7.20 20.34
C SER A 138 7.84 8.29 19.34
N LEU A 139 7.16 8.37 18.18
CA LEU A 139 7.38 9.44 17.21
C LEU A 139 7.08 10.82 17.80
N ASN A 140 5.98 10.95 18.55
CA ASN A 140 5.59 12.20 19.18
C ASN A 140 6.52 12.58 20.33
N CYS A 141 6.84 11.63 21.23
CA CYS A 141 7.73 11.86 22.37
C CYS A 141 9.17 12.16 21.93
N GLY A 142 9.68 11.45 20.93
CA GLY A 142 11.03 11.64 20.41
C GLY A 142 11.15 12.78 19.39
N GLN A 143 10.07 13.53 19.13
CA GLN A 143 10.02 14.61 18.12
C GLN A 143 10.54 14.17 16.73
N ILE A 144 10.34 12.90 16.38
CA ILE A 144 10.83 12.33 15.13
C ILE A 144 10.02 12.94 13.98
N THR A 145 10.73 13.60 13.06
CA THR A 145 10.09 14.20 11.90
C THR A 145 9.47 13.13 11.02
N ARG A 146 8.42 13.52 10.30
CA ARG A 146 7.71 12.64 9.36
C ARG A 146 8.66 12.05 8.31
N GLU A 147 9.60 12.84 7.81
CA GLU A 147 10.58 12.40 6.81
C GLU A 147 11.60 11.42 7.40
N ALA A 148 12.09 11.67 8.62
CA ALA A 148 12.97 10.73 9.32
C ALA A 148 12.28 9.35 9.49
N TYR A 149 11.01 9.35 9.91
CA TYR A 149 10.24 8.11 10.01
C TYR A 149 10.08 7.39 8.66
N ARG A 150 9.83 8.13 7.57
CA ARG A 150 9.70 7.55 6.23
C ARG A 150 10.98 6.89 5.75
N LEU A 151 12.13 7.49 6.06
CA LEU A 151 13.45 6.93 5.75
C LEU A 151 13.69 5.63 6.55
N LEU A 152 13.41 5.64 7.86
CA LEU A 152 13.51 4.44 8.70
C LEU A 152 12.60 3.32 8.22
N ALA A 153 11.32 3.61 8.01
CA ALA A 153 10.35 2.64 7.51
C ALA A 153 10.67 2.16 6.08
N ARG A 154 11.53 2.86 5.33
CA ARG A 154 12.01 2.41 4.01
C ARG A 154 13.01 1.28 4.11
N ILE A 155 13.87 1.33 5.13
CA ILE A 155 14.93 0.36 5.34
C ILE A 155 14.40 -0.85 6.11
N GLU A 156 13.69 -0.60 7.23
CA GLU A 156 13.20 -1.64 8.10
C GLU A 156 11.78 -2.07 7.72
N TYR A 157 11.62 -3.31 7.27
CA TYR A 157 10.31 -3.85 6.85
C TYR A 157 9.36 -4.05 8.03
N ASN A 158 9.90 -4.35 9.21
CA ASN A 158 9.08 -4.51 10.40
C ASN A 158 8.43 -3.20 10.85
N ILE A 159 8.90 -2.04 10.39
CA ILE A 159 8.28 -0.77 10.73
C ILE A 159 7.10 -0.50 9.78
N PRO A 160 5.86 -0.32 10.30
CA PRO A 160 4.70 -0.03 9.47
C PRO A 160 4.89 1.27 8.69
N ARG A 161 4.48 1.28 7.43
CA ARG A 161 4.53 2.51 6.61
C ARG A 161 3.62 3.59 7.20
N GLU A 162 3.92 4.85 6.88
CA GLU A 162 3.17 6.00 7.38
C GLU A 162 1.65 5.86 7.18
N GLY A 163 1.23 5.36 6.01
CA GLY A 163 -0.19 5.10 5.74
C GLY A 163 -0.83 4.12 6.73
N ALA A 164 -0.09 3.10 7.17
CA ALA A 164 -0.57 2.08 8.11
C ALA A 164 -0.71 2.58 9.56
N ILE A 165 -0.05 3.69 9.93
CA ILE A 165 -0.20 4.33 11.25
C ILE A 165 -1.09 5.59 11.21
N SER A 166 -1.54 6.02 10.02
CA SER A 166 -2.32 7.24 9.84
C SER A 166 -3.64 7.21 10.60
N GLU A 167 -4.37 6.08 10.55
CA GLU A 167 -5.64 5.92 11.27
C GLU A 167 -5.46 6.03 12.79
N ILE A 168 -4.38 5.44 13.32
CA ILE A 168 -4.05 5.51 14.74
C ILE A 168 -3.71 6.95 15.16
N ARG A 169 -2.94 7.67 14.34
CA ARG A 169 -2.68 9.11 14.55
C ARG A 169 -3.97 9.92 14.60
N GLN A 170 -4.91 9.67 13.69
CA GLN A 170 -6.20 10.37 13.67
C GLN A 170 -7.03 10.06 14.91
N LYS A 171 -7.12 8.79 15.33
CA LYS A 171 -7.80 8.38 16.56
C LYS A 171 -7.23 9.11 17.78
N ILE A 172 -5.90 9.12 17.95
CA ILE A 172 -5.24 9.81 19.07
C ILE A 172 -5.52 11.32 19.04
N ASN A 173 -5.45 11.96 17.87
CA ASN A 173 -5.74 13.40 17.75
C ASN A 173 -7.20 13.73 18.10
N LEU A 174 -8.15 12.88 17.71
CA LEU A 174 -9.57 13.04 18.07
C LEU A 174 -9.79 12.89 19.58
N GLU A 175 -9.14 11.90 20.19
CA GLU A 175 -9.18 11.67 21.64
C GLU A 175 -8.57 12.85 22.42
N MET A 176 -7.40 13.34 21.99
CA MET A 176 -6.76 14.52 22.57
C MET A 176 -7.64 15.77 22.44
N LYS A 177 -8.28 15.98 21.28
CA LYS A 177 -9.18 17.12 21.07
C LYS A 177 -10.42 17.06 21.96
N LYS A 178 -10.91 15.86 22.30
CA LYS A 178 -12.03 15.66 23.23
C LYS A 178 -11.62 15.98 24.67
N ASN A 179 -10.39 15.62 25.05
CA ASN A 179 -9.89 15.79 26.43
C ASN A 179 -9.32 17.18 26.72
N PHE A 180 -8.90 17.91 25.69
CA PHE A 180 -8.39 19.28 25.81
C PHE A 180 -9.25 20.25 25.00
N THR A 181 -10.15 20.97 25.69
CA THR A 181 -10.78 22.17 25.13
C THR A 181 -9.70 23.24 24.98
N ILE A 182 -9.21 23.46 23.76
CA ILE A 182 -8.30 24.58 23.48
C ILE A 182 -9.15 25.86 23.50
N THR A 183 -9.24 26.48 24.67
CA THR A 183 -9.84 27.81 24.84
C THR A 183 -8.81 28.84 24.42
N CYS A 184 -8.79 29.23 23.13
CA CYS A 184 -8.03 30.39 22.69
C CYS A 184 -8.64 31.66 23.31
N LYS A 185 -8.14 32.09 24.48
CA LYS A 185 -8.41 33.44 24.98
C LYS A 185 -7.59 34.41 24.12
N TYR A 186 -8.25 35.09 23.19
CA TYR A 186 -7.68 36.27 22.55
C TYR A 186 -7.46 37.31 23.65
N ILE A 187 -6.20 37.62 23.97
CA ILE A 187 -5.86 38.83 24.73
C ILE A 187 -6.02 39.98 23.74
N ILE A 188 -7.16 40.67 23.81
CA ILE A 188 -7.31 41.98 23.17
C ILE A 188 -6.41 42.92 23.98
N ALA A 189 -5.21 43.19 23.46
CA ALA A 189 -4.40 44.29 23.95
C ALA A 189 -5.08 45.60 23.51
N ASN A 190 -5.91 46.17 24.38
CA ASN A 190 -6.35 47.55 24.25
C ASN A 190 -5.15 48.44 24.54
N TYR A 191 -4.54 48.97 23.47
CA TYR A 191 -3.67 50.14 23.58
C TYR A 191 -4.58 51.36 23.79
N ILE A 192 -4.49 51.97 24.98
CA ILE A 192 -4.92 53.35 25.24
C ILE A 192 -3.74 54.25 24.89
#